data_AF-A0A7W2TUY3-F1
#
_entry.id   AF-A0A7W2TUY3-F1
#
_cell.length_a   1.000
_cell.length_b   1.000
_cell.length_c   1.000
_cell.angle_alpha   90.00
_cell.angle_beta   90.00
_cell.angle_gamma   90.00
#
_symmetry.space_group_name_H-M   'P 1'
#
loop_
_entity.id
_entity.type
_entity.pdbx_description
1 polymer ?
#
loop_
_entity_poly.entity_id
_entity_poly.type
_entity_poly.pdbx_seq_one_letter_code
_entity_poly.pdbx_strand_id
1 'polypeptide(L)'
;MAASTQTQIDSAAQAWIKLVLKAKSIELQRMLVRREAWQITAELNSGDKASYFLRIDRDALRGEPGTRGLKRESDLMRCLAEHSQIPIPKVLAWSDEHCIAIQSFVSGRADLNNAAPEEQHSVMQHFMDILAEMHQIDVDQFNLEGFELPSTAEEHSLIELDAVDSQVD
;
A
#
# COMPACT_ATOMS: atom_id res chain seq x y z
N MET A 1 29.80 -12.11 8.48
CA MET A 1 28.83 -11.95 7.38
C MET A 1 28.36 -10.51 7.40
N ALA A 2 28.39 -9.85 6.25
CA ALA A 2 28.31 -8.39 6.12
C ALA A 2 27.10 -7.79 6.83
N ALA A 3 27.35 -6.76 7.65
CA ALA A 3 26.32 -5.90 8.21
C ALA A 3 25.49 -5.34 7.06
N SER A 4 24.23 -5.75 6.98
CA SER A 4 23.29 -5.27 5.99
C SER A 4 23.18 -3.76 6.11
N THR A 5 23.60 -3.04 5.07
CA THR A 5 23.50 -1.58 4.99
C THR A 5 22.04 -1.20 5.22
N GLN A 6 21.76 -0.69 6.41
CA GLN A 6 20.41 -0.32 6.82
C GLN A 6 19.99 0.86 5.95
N THR A 7 19.18 0.60 4.92
CA THR A 7 18.70 1.62 3.98
C THR A 7 17.80 2.58 4.75
N GLN A 8 18.42 3.62 5.28
CA GLN A 8 17.82 4.60 6.17
C GLN A 8 16.92 5.54 5.36
N ILE A 9 15.75 5.88 5.89
CA ILE A 9 14.94 6.98 5.38
C ILE A 9 15.70 8.27 5.69
N ASP A 10 15.97 9.10 4.68
CA ASP A 10 16.76 10.32 4.88
C ASP A 10 16.06 11.34 5.78
N SER A 11 16.81 12.35 6.23
CA SER A 11 16.31 13.36 7.17
C SER A 11 15.22 14.25 6.59
N ALA A 12 15.24 14.52 5.28
CA ALA A 12 14.22 15.33 4.61
C ALA A 12 12.88 14.59 4.57
N ALA A 13 12.91 13.32 4.15
CA ALA A 13 11.75 12.44 4.17
C ALA A 13 11.19 12.26 5.59
N GLN A 14 12.05 12.10 6.61
CA GLN A 14 11.61 12.04 8.01
C GLN A 14 10.94 13.34 8.48
N ALA A 15 11.46 14.50 8.08
CA ALA A 15 10.85 15.79 8.40
C ALA A 15 9.47 15.93 7.72
N TRP A 16 9.35 15.52 6.45
CA TRP A 16 8.09 15.49 5.72
C TRP A 16 7.07 14.55 6.41
N ILE A 17 7.47 13.34 6.81
CA ILE A 17 6.59 12.40 7.55
C ILE A 17 6.05 13.05 8.83
N LYS A 18 6.91 13.68 9.63
CA LYS A 18 6.48 14.37 10.86
C LYS A 18 5.48 15.49 10.58
N LEU A 19 5.72 16.28 9.54
CA LEU A 19 4.84 17.36 9.13
C LEU A 19 3.44 16.83 8.77
N VAL A 20 3.40 15.84 7.88
CA VAL A 20 2.14 15.22 7.41
C VAL A 20 1.36 14.59 8.56
N LEU A 21 2.04 13.86 9.44
CA LEU A 21 1.41 13.20 10.59
C LEU A 21 1.10 14.15 11.74
N LYS A 22 1.52 15.43 11.66
CA LYS A 22 1.45 16.39 12.78
C LYS A 22 2.09 15.81 14.04
N ALA A 23 3.27 15.23 13.89
CA ALA A 23 3.98 14.50 14.94
C ALA A 23 5.20 15.28 15.46
N LYS A 24 5.42 15.21 16.78
CA LYS A 24 6.62 15.73 17.46
C LYS A 24 7.83 14.83 17.16
N SER A 25 7.61 13.53 17.26
CA SER A 25 8.63 12.50 17.05
C SER A 25 8.05 11.33 16.26
N ILE A 26 8.92 10.64 15.53
CA ILE A 26 8.60 9.39 14.84
C ILE A 26 9.72 8.39 15.10
N GLU A 27 9.35 7.14 15.27
CA GLU A 27 10.22 5.98 15.29
C GLU A 27 9.88 5.11 14.08
N LEU A 28 10.92 4.64 13.38
CA LEU A 28 10.78 3.86 12.15
C LEU A 28 11.33 2.46 12.38
N GLN A 29 10.46 1.46 12.28
CA GLN A 29 10.86 0.06 12.36
C GLN A 29 10.68 -0.60 10.98
N ARG A 30 11.77 -1.06 10.37
CA ARG A 30 11.70 -1.80 9.10
C ARG A 30 10.98 -3.13 9.31
N MET A 31 10.07 -3.47 8.41
CA MET A 31 9.31 -4.72 8.46
C MET A 31 9.94 -5.78 7.55
N LEU A 32 9.88 -7.04 7.98
CA LEU A 32 10.34 -8.20 7.22
C LEU A 32 9.24 -8.67 6.26
N VAL A 33 9.13 -8.00 5.11
CA VAL A 33 8.12 -8.26 4.08
C VAL A 33 8.76 -8.26 2.69
N ARG A 34 8.09 -8.89 1.70
CA ARG A 34 8.62 -9.04 0.32
C ARG A 34 8.95 -7.71 -0.35
N ARG A 35 8.10 -6.70 -0.15
CA ARG A 35 8.31 -5.33 -0.63
C ARG A 35 8.67 -4.44 0.54
N GLU A 36 9.67 -3.61 0.37
CA GLU A 36 10.23 -2.77 1.43
C GLU A 36 9.14 -1.95 2.14
N ALA A 37 9.05 -2.06 3.46
CA ALA A 37 8.07 -1.35 4.28
C ALA A 37 8.57 -1.08 5.70
N TRP A 38 7.94 -0.11 6.36
CA TRP A 38 8.22 0.29 7.73
C TRP A 38 6.93 0.49 8.51
N GLN A 39 6.97 0.17 9.79
CA GLN A 39 6.03 0.68 10.76
C GLN A 39 6.55 2.02 11.30
N ILE A 40 5.67 3.02 11.32
CA ILE A 40 5.92 4.30 11.99
C ILE A 40 5.19 4.25 13.33
N THR A 41 5.90 4.54 14.42
CA THR A 41 5.28 4.91 15.70
C THR A 41 5.48 6.40 15.90
N ALA A 42 4.40 7.17 15.92
CA ALA A 42 4.44 8.63 16.02
C ALA A 42 3.90 9.10 17.38
N GLU A 43 4.58 10.08 17.99
CA GLU A 43 4.01 10.90 19.06
C GLU A 43 3.43 12.16 18.42
N LEU A 44 2.10 12.25 18.40
CA LEU A 44 1.37 13.35 17.78
C LEU A 44 1.56 14.66 18.57
N ASN A 45 1.32 15.80 17.91
CA ASN A 45 1.35 17.10 18.56
C ASN A 45 0.34 17.21 19.72
N SER A 46 -0.77 16.45 19.65
CA SER A 46 -1.75 16.30 20.73
C SER A 46 -1.19 15.59 21.97
N GLY A 47 -0.11 14.82 21.84
CA GLY A 47 0.43 13.94 22.88
C GLY A 47 0.02 12.47 22.72
N ASP A 48 -0.90 12.16 21.81
CA ASP A 48 -1.30 10.77 21.54
C ASP A 48 -0.22 9.99 20.79
N LYS A 49 -0.20 8.67 20.98
CA LYS A 49 0.63 7.76 20.17
C LYS A 49 -0.22 7.10 19.10
N ALA A 50 0.30 7.05 17.88
CA ALA A 50 -0.35 6.42 16.75
C ALA A 50 0.65 5.61 15.91
N SER A 51 0.16 4.53 15.30
CA SER A 51 0.94 3.71 14.37
C SER A 51 0.48 3.92 12.93
N TYR A 52 1.45 3.94 12.02
CA TYR A 52 1.22 4.03 10.57
C TYR A 52 2.10 3.02 9.84
N PHE A 53 1.77 2.78 8.58
CA PHE A 53 2.53 1.93 7.69
C PHE A 53 3.10 2.77 6.55
N LEU A 54 4.37 2.54 6.21
CA LEU A 54 5.09 3.32 5.21
C LEU A 54 5.68 2.40 4.16
N ARG A 55 5.50 2.78 2.89
CA ARG A 55 6.14 2.16 1.73
C ARG A 55 6.92 3.21 0.95
N ILE A 56 8.01 2.77 0.32
CA ILE A 56 8.85 3.62 -0.55
C ILE A 56 8.94 2.95 -1.91
N ASP A 57 8.80 3.74 -2.97
CA ASP A 57 9.10 3.32 -4.33
C ASP A 57 10.55 3.70 -4.67
N ARG A 58 11.44 2.72 -4.59
CA ARG A 58 12.87 2.94 -4.81
C ARG A 58 13.20 3.16 -6.28
N ASP A 59 12.42 2.59 -7.19
CA ASP A 59 12.65 2.70 -8.62
C ASP A 59 12.17 4.08 -9.10
N ALA A 60 11.00 4.52 -8.63
CA ALA A 60 10.55 5.91 -8.85
C ALA A 60 11.53 6.95 -8.28
N LEU A 61 12.10 6.69 -7.09
CA LEU A 61 13.11 7.58 -6.48
C LEU A 61 14.41 7.67 -7.31
N ARG A 62 14.72 6.64 -8.11
CA ARG A 62 15.84 6.64 -9.06
C ARG A 62 15.48 7.28 -10.40
N GLY A 63 14.23 7.72 -10.59
CA GLY A 63 13.73 8.26 -11.85
C GLY A 63 13.25 7.20 -12.84
N GLU A 64 13.08 5.96 -12.39
CA GLU A 64 12.66 4.80 -13.21
C GLU A 64 11.33 4.23 -12.68
N PRO A 65 10.23 5.01 -12.64
CA PRO A 65 8.97 4.54 -12.09
C PRO A 65 8.44 3.36 -12.93
N GLY A 66 8.19 2.22 -12.27
CA GLY A 66 7.56 1.09 -12.94
C GLY A 66 6.11 1.37 -13.33
N THR A 67 5.63 0.71 -14.39
CA THR A 67 4.23 0.79 -14.86
C THR A 67 3.21 0.34 -13.81
N ARG A 68 3.67 -0.47 -12.84
CA ARG A 68 2.91 -0.94 -11.66
C ARG A 68 3.54 -0.44 -10.35
N GLY A 69 3.97 0.82 -10.34
CA GLY A 69 4.63 1.47 -9.21
C GLY A 69 3.70 1.81 -8.04
N LEU A 70 4.29 2.19 -6.90
CA LEU A 70 3.59 2.45 -5.65
C LEU A 70 2.61 3.62 -5.73
N LYS A 71 2.89 4.63 -6.57
CA LYS A 71 1.98 5.77 -6.78
C LYS A 71 0.64 5.28 -7.31
N ARG A 72 0.68 4.51 -8.40
CA ARG A 72 -0.49 3.89 -9.02
C ARG A 72 -1.25 3.01 -8.02
N GLU A 73 -0.54 2.20 -7.22
CA GLU A 73 -1.16 1.41 -6.13
C GLU A 73 -1.85 2.29 -5.09
N SER A 74 -1.23 3.41 -4.70
CA SER A 74 -1.75 4.33 -3.70
C SER A 74 -2.99 5.07 -4.18
N ASP A 75 -3.05 5.47 -5.45
CA ASP A 75 -4.23 6.11 -6.05
C ASP A 75 -5.41 5.15 -6.14
N LEU A 76 -5.17 3.90 -6.55
CA LEU A 76 -6.19 2.84 -6.52
C LEU A 76 -6.74 2.62 -5.11
N MET A 77 -5.86 2.51 -4.11
CA MET A 77 -6.26 2.35 -2.71
C MET A 77 -7.09 3.54 -2.19
N ARG A 78 -6.77 4.78 -2.60
CA ARG A 78 -7.60 5.95 -2.26
C ARG A 78 -8.99 5.84 -2.87
N CYS A 79 -9.07 5.56 -4.16
CA CYS A 79 -10.34 5.43 -4.87
C CYS A 79 -11.21 4.31 -4.26
N LEU A 80 -10.63 3.14 -4.02
CA LEU A 80 -11.32 2.04 -3.34
C LEU A 80 -11.84 2.45 -1.95
N ALA A 81 -11.07 3.19 -1.16
CA ALA A 81 -11.47 3.61 0.18
C ALA A 81 -12.58 4.69 0.16
N GLU A 82 -12.68 5.46 -0.92
CA GLU A 82 -13.70 6.50 -1.10
C GLU A 82 -15.01 5.94 -1.65
N HIS A 83 -14.93 4.97 -2.56
CA HIS A 83 -16.08 4.50 -3.34
C HIS A 83 -16.57 3.09 -2.98
N SER A 84 -15.89 2.37 -2.08
CA SER A 84 -16.30 1.02 -1.67
C SER A 84 -16.28 0.84 -0.15
N GLN A 85 -16.87 -0.27 0.32
CA GLN A 85 -16.80 -0.69 1.72
C GLN A 85 -15.68 -1.70 1.99
N ILE A 86 -14.82 -1.97 0.98
CA ILE A 86 -13.76 -2.97 1.12
C ILE A 86 -12.79 -2.54 2.23
N PRO A 87 -12.50 -3.42 3.21
CA PRO A 87 -11.66 -3.09 4.35
C PRO A 87 -10.18 -3.04 3.94
N ILE A 88 -9.75 -1.92 3.37
CA ILE A 88 -8.36 -1.66 3.00
C ILE A 88 -7.70 -0.60 3.90
N PRO A 89 -6.36 -0.61 4.03
CA PRO A 89 -5.64 0.49 4.67
C PRO A 89 -5.91 1.81 3.93
N LYS A 90 -6.21 2.86 4.68
CA LYS A 90 -6.40 4.20 4.13
C LYS A 90 -5.04 4.80 3.80
N VAL A 91 -4.89 5.39 2.61
CA VAL A 91 -3.70 6.18 2.26
C VAL A 91 -3.86 7.57 2.84
N LEU A 92 -3.03 7.93 3.82
CA LEU A 92 -3.04 9.25 4.45
C LEU A 92 -2.33 10.29 3.59
N ALA A 93 -1.20 9.91 2.96
CA ALA A 93 -0.40 10.84 2.18
C ALA A 93 0.48 10.12 1.15
N TRP A 94 0.84 10.88 0.12
CA TRP A 94 1.83 10.52 -0.89
C TRP A 94 2.81 11.70 -1.04
N SER A 95 4.09 11.42 -1.23
CA SER A 95 5.12 12.40 -1.59
C SER A 95 5.72 12.04 -2.94
N ASP A 96 5.62 12.92 -3.93
CA ASP A 96 6.33 12.77 -5.20
C ASP A 96 7.84 12.95 -5.01
N GLU A 97 8.25 13.90 -4.17
CA GLU A 97 9.68 14.19 -3.88
C GLU A 97 10.40 12.97 -3.27
N HIS A 98 9.75 12.29 -2.34
CA HIS A 98 10.36 11.16 -1.62
C HIS A 98 9.90 9.79 -2.14
N CYS A 99 8.90 9.76 -3.03
CA CYS A 99 8.26 8.54 -3.53
C CYS A 99 7.74 7.65 -2.39
N ILE A 100 7.10 8.26 -1.38
CA ILE A 100 6.65 7.61 -0.14
C ILE A 100 5.12 7.63 -0.05
N ALA A 101 4.54 6.47 0.29
CA ALA A 101 3.14 6.35 0.70
C ALA A 101 3.05 6.12 2.22
N ILE A 102 2.22 6.92 2.89
CA ILE A 102 1.86 6.72 4.31
C ILE A 102 0.43 6.18 4.36
N GLN A 103 0.24 5.06 5.06
CA GLN A 103 -1.01 4.33 5.18
C GLN A 103 -1.40 4.14 6.64
N SER A 104 -2.69 3.94 6.90
CA SER A 104 -3.17 3.58 8.24
C SER A 104 -2.60 2.23 8.64
N PHE A 105 -2.20 2.09 9.91
CA PHE A 105 -1.81 0.78 10.42
C PHE A 105 -3.05 -0.03 10.79
N VAL A 106 -3.22 -1.21 10.17
CA VAL A 106 -4.32 -2.12 10.49
C VAL A 106 -3.82 -3.12 11.52
N SER A 107 -4.44 -3.13 12.70
CA SER A 107 -4.11 -4.12 13.73
C SER A 107 -4.61 -5.50 13.33
N GLY A 108 -3.77 -6.51 13.47
CA GLY A 108 -4.12 -7.88 13.13
C GLY A 108 -2.93 -8.82 13.25
N ARG A 109 -3.17 -10.08 12.92
CA ARG A 109 -2.18 -11.16 12.87
C ARG A 109 -2.26 -11.85 11.51
N ALA A 110 -1.12 -12.25 10.96
CA ALA A 110 -1.04 -12.88 9.63
C ALA A 110 -0.95 -14.42 9.69
N ASP A 111 -0.88 -15.00 10.88
CA ASP A 111 -0.68 -16.43 11.13
C ASP A 111 -2.01 -17.18 11.28
N LEU A 112 -2.90 -17.02 10.31
CA LEU A 112 -4.21 -17.68 10.29
C LEU A 112 -4.08 -19.21 10.40
N ASN A 113 -3.00 -19.78 9.88
CA ASN A 113 -2.69 -21.21 9.97
C ASN A 113 -2.52 -21.72 11.42
N ASN A 114 -2.21 -20.82 12.36
CA ASN A 114 -2.09 -21.13 13.79
C ASN A 114 -3.39 -20.84 14.56
N ALA A 115 -4.43 -20.32 13.91
CA ALA A 115 -5.73 -20.09 14.52
C ALA A 115 -6.49 -21.41 14.72
N ALA A 116 -7.47 -21.41 15.61
CA ALA A 116 -8.34 -22.57 15.79
C ALA A 116 -9.22 -22.81 14.55
N PRO A 117 -9.61 -24.06 14.22
CA PRO A 117 -10.35 -24.37 13.00
C PRO A 117 -11.62 -23.53 12.78
N GLU A 118 -12.34 -23.21 13.85
CA GLU A 118 -13.52 -22.35 13.81
C GLU A 118 -13.20 -20.89 13.41
N GLU A 119 -12.09 -20.35 13.91
CA GLU A 119 -11.60 -19.01 13.53
C GLU A 119 -11.14 -19.02 12.07
N GLN A 120 -10.41 -20.06 11.63
CA GLN A 120 -10.01 -20.22 10.24
C GLN A 120 -11.21 -20.22 9.29
N HIS A 121 -12.25 -20.99 9.64
CA HIS A 121 -13.47 -21.06 8.85
C HIS A 121 -14.19 -19.70 8.78
N SER A 122 -14.36 -19.03 9.92
CA SER A 122 -15.02 -17.72 9.98
C SER A 122 -14.25 -16.66 9.19
N VAL A 123 -12.93 -16.63 9.27
CA VAL A 123 -12.09 -15.70 8.50
C VAL A 123 -12.20 -15.98 7.01
N MET A 124 -12.17 -17.25 6.61
CA MET A 124 -12.32 -17.64 5.20
C MET A 124 -13.68 -17.22 4.65
N GLN A 125 -14.75 -17.42 5.42
CA GLN A 125 -16.11 -17.06 5.01
C GLN A 125 -16.25 -15.55 4.83
N HIS A 126 -15.79 -14.77 5.80
CA HIS A 126 -15.79 -13.31 5.71
C HIS A 126 -14.90 -12.78 4.57
N PHE A 127 -13.76 -13.43 4.30
CA PHE A 127 -12.91 -13.11 3.15
C PHE A 127 -13.64 -13.36 1.82
N MET A 128 -14.42 -14.44 1.70
CA MET A 128 -15.24 -14.70 0.52
C MET A 128 -16.35 -13.66 0.34
N ASP A 129 -16.97 -13.19 1.42
CA ASP A 129 -17.96 -12.12 1.36
C ASP A 129 -17.33 -10.82 0.82
N ILE A 130 -16.16 -10.43 1.33
CA ILE A 130 -15.40 -9.27 0.84
C ILE A 130 -14.99 -9.44 -0.64
N LEU A 131 -14.56 -10.63 -1.05
CA LEU A 131 -14.23 -10.91 -2.45
C LEU A 131 -15.46 -10.77 -3.37
N ALA A 132 -16.63 -11.23 -2.91
CA ALA A 132 -17.87 -11.08 -3.66
C ALA A 132 -18.26 -9.61 -3.80
N GLU A 133 -18.13 -8.81 -2.73
CA GLU A 133 -18.34 -7.36 -2.77
C GLU A 133 -17.36 -6.67 -3.73
N MET A 134 -16.09 -7.06 -3.70
CA MET A 134 -15.06 -6.48 -4.57
C MET A 134 -15.37 -6.73 -6.06
N HIS A 135 -15.90 -7.90 -6.42
CA HIS A 135 -16.30 -8.22 -7.80
C HIS A 135 -17.56 -7.48 -8.27
N GLN A 136 -18.31 -6.85 -7.37
CA GLN A 136 -19.50 -6.07 -7.71
C GLN A 136 -19.21 -4.57 -7.85
N ILE A 137 -17.96 -4.16 -7.63
CA ILE A 137 -17.54 -2.78 -7.79
C ILE A 137 -17.75 -2.34 -9.23
N ASP A 138 -18.50 -1.26 -9.41
CA ASP A 138 -18.63 -0.56 -10.67
C ASP A 138 -17.40 0.31 -10.91
N VAL A 139 -16.45 -0.23 -11.66
CA VAL A 139 -15.15 0.42 -11.93
C VAL A 139 -15.28 1.67 -12.79
N ASP A 140 -16.40 1.88 -13.50
CA ASP A 140 -16.63 3.10 -14.27
C ASP A 140 -16.80 4.34 -13.37
N GLN A 141 -17.09 4.12 -12.08
CA GLN A 141 -17.14 5.19 -11.08
C GLN A 141 -15.75 5.65 -10.64
N PHE A 142 -14.70 4.90 -10.99
CA PHE A 142 -13.34 5.18 -10.55
C PHE A 142 -12.63 6.07 -11.56
N ASN A 143 -12.45 7.34 -11.23
CA ASN A 143 -11.62 8.24 -12.04
C ASN A 143 -10.13 8.03 -11.75
N LEU A 144 -9.59 6.89 -12.21
CA LEU A 144 -8.21 6.47 -11.97
C LEU A 144 -7.30 6.86 -13.13
N GLU A 145 -6.58 7.97 -12.98
CA GLU A 145 -5.58 8.41 -13.96
C GLU A 145 -4.47 7.36 -14.12
N GLY A 146 -4.11 7.02 -15.36
CA GLY A 146 -3.09 6.01 -15.66
C GLY A 146 -3.56 4.56 -15.51
N PHE A 147 -4.87 4.32 -15.43
CA PHE A 147 -5.46 2.99 -15.57
C PHE A 147 -6.14 2.87 -16.92
N GLU A 148 -5.70 1.89 -17.71
CA GLU A 148 -6.41 1.48 -18.92
C GLU A 148 -7.57 0.56 -18.50
N LEU A 149 -8.80 0.97 -18.79
CA LEU A 149 -9.99 0.16 -18.58
C LEU A 149 -10.32 -0.57 -19.90
N PRO A 150 -10.01 -1.88 -20.00
CA PRO A 150 -10.34 -2.64 -21.20
C PRO A 150 -11.85 -2.73 -21.38
N SER A 151 -12.31 -2.53 -22.61
CA SER A 151 -13.73 -2.59 -22.97
C SER A 151 -14.20 -4.01 -23.29
N THR A 152 -13.26 -4.94 -23.49
CA THR A 152 -13.54 -6.35 -23.77
C THR A 152 -12.65 -7.29 -22.94
N ALA A 153 -13.10 -8.55 -22.79
CA ALA A 153 -12.30 -9.58 -22.12
C ALA A 153 -10.99 -9.89 -22.87
N GLU A 154 -10.99 -9.79 -24.20
CA GLU A 154 -9.79 -9.98 -25.03
C GLU A 154 -8.77 -8.87 -24.78
N GLU A 155 -9.20 -7.60 -24.81
CA GLU A 155 -8.35 -6.46 -24.45
C GLU A 155 -7.76 -6.62 -23.05
N HIS A 156 -8.57 -7.00 -22.07
CA HIS A 156 -8.11 -7.25 -20.70
C HIS A 156 -7.00 -8.33 -20.67
N SER A 157 -7.17 -9.43 -21.41
CA SER A 157 -6.15 -10.48 -21.47
C SER A 157 -4.87 -10.04 -22.19
N LEU A 158 -4.99 -9.25 -23.25
CA LEU A 158 -3.83 -8.80 -24.04
C LEU A 158 -2.99 -7.74 -23.30
N ILE A 159 -3.62 -6.80 -22.59
CA ILE A 159 -2.91 -5.78 -21.78
C ILE A 159 -1.96 -6.44 -20.77
N GLU A 160 -2.40 -7.52 -20.13
CA GLU A 160 -1.55 -8.23 -19.16
C GLU A 160 -0.39 -8.99 -19.83
N LEU A 161 -0.59 -9.53 -21.03
CA LEU A 161 0.48 -10.18 -21.79
C LEU A 161 1.53 -9.16 -22.26
N ASP A 162 1.08 -8.04 -22.83
CA ASP A 162 1.97 -6.96 -23.29
C ASP A 162 2.78 -6.37 -22.13
N ALA A 163 2.15 -6.22 -20.96
CA ALA A 163 2.81 -5.75 -19.75
C ALA A 163 3.83 -6.74 -19.16
N VAL A 164 3.71 -8.03 -19.46
CA VAL A 164 4.71 -9.04 -19.07
C VAL A 164 5.86 -9.04 -20.07
N ASP A 165 5.58 -9.04 -21.37
CA ASP A 165 6.61 -9.03 -22.41
C ASP A 165 7.49 -7.77 -22.33
N SER A 166 6.90 -6.62 -22.02
CA SER A 166 7.63 -5.34 -21.85
C SER A 166 8.52 -5.28 -20.60
N GLN A 167 8.45 -6.27 -19.69
CA GLN A 167 9.31 -6.35 -18.49
C GLN A 167 10.50 -7.32 -18.66
N VAL A 168 10.61 -8.00 -19.81
CA VAL A 168 11.64 -9.02 -20.09
C VAL A 168 12.83 -8.45 -20.88
N ASP A 169 12.74 -7.21 -21.36
CA ASP A 169 13.86 -6.43 -21.95
C ASP A 169 14.55 -5.53 -20.91
#